data_AF-A0A3C1HBA3-F1
#
_entry.id   AF-A0A3C1HBA3-F1
#
_cell.length_a   1.000
_cell.length_b   1.000
_cell.length_c   1.000
_cell.angle_alpha   90.00
_cell.angle_beta   90.00
_cell.angle_gamma   90.00
#
_symmetry.space_group_name_H-M   'P 1'
#
loop_
_entity.id
_entity.type
_entity.pdbx_description
1 polymer ?
#
loop_
_entity_poly.entity_id
_entity_poly.type
_entity_poly.pdbx_seq_one_letter_code
_entity_poly.pdbx_strand_id
1 'polypeptide(L)'
;PGIPRLALLLLGVWVDIWVKMRRKLVGVRPKEAKTAAAAATDSQMWLIVTMQLAMLALFTLGLQWWQYGVFWFAPIFVVALTMDRIRIFVEHGYWFLFMDPTPSVDEALQATVDIEANFLESYLLAPFGFIYHQAHHAQLTVPYYNLPRLSRILLENDPRYHRVVKGSYVGILARMIWAAK
;
A
#
# COMPACT_ATOMS: atom_id res chain seq x y z
N PRO A 1 -15.75 -9.08 11.65
CA PRO A 1 -16.50 -8.06 10.86
C PRO A 1 -16.63 -6.75 11.66
N GLY A 2 -16.84 -5.63 10.97
CA GLY A 2 -17.22 -4.34 11.58
C GLY A 2 -16.06 -3.60 12.26
N ILE A 3 -16.36 -2.95 13.39
CA ILE A 3 -15.45 -2.04 14.11
C ILE A 3 -14.08 -2.67 14.42
N PRO A 4 -13.96 -3.94 14.88
CA PRO A 4 -12.65 -4.55 15.12
C PRO A 4 -11.77 -4.61 13.87
N ARG A 5 -12.34 -4.90 12.69
CA ARG A 5 -11.61 -4.97 11.42
C ARG A 5 -11.19 -3.56 10.96
N LEU A 6 -12.08 -2.57 11.14
CA LEU A 6 -11.76 -1.17 10.86
C LEU A 6 -10.63 -0.65 11.76
N ALA A 7 -10.69 -0.96 13.05
CA ALA A 7 -9.65 -0.59 14.00
C ALA A 7 -8.30 -1.23 13.63
N LEU A 8 -8.30 -2.52 13.25
CA LEU A 8 -7.08 -3.18 12.77
C LEU A 8 -6.52 -2.52 11.50
N LEU A 9 -7.37 -2.10 10.56
CA LEU A 9 -6.95 -1.41 9.34
C LEU A 9 -6.33 -0.04 9.63
N LEU A 10 -6.91 0.75 10.54
CA LEU A 10 -6.43 2.10 10.83
C LEU A 10 -5.23 2.10 11.80
N LEU A 11 -5.29 1.29 12.86
CA LEU A 11 -4.26 1.28 13.90
C LEU A 11 -3.11 0.33 13.60
N GLY A 12 -3.32 -0.67 12.75
CA GLY A 12 -2.29 -1.66 12.45
C GLY A 12 -1.08 -1.09 11.70
N VAL A 13 -1.16 0.11 11.09
CA VAL A 13 0.02 0.83 10.56
C VAL A 13 1.05 1.02 11.68
N TRP A 14 0.60 1.43 12.85
CA TRP A 14 1.46 1.65 14.02
C TRP A 14 2.00 0.34 14.59
N VAL A 15 1.18 -0.71 14.56
CA VAL A 15 1.61 -2.07 14.94
C VAL A 15 2.72 -2.55 14.00
N ASP A 16 2.55 -2.38 12.69
CA ASP A 16 3.53 -2.79 11.67
C ASP A 16 4.84 -2.02 11.82
N ILE A 17 4.77 -0.70 12.04
CA ILE A 17 5.95 0.14 12.31
C ILE A 17 6.67 -0.34 13.57
N TRP A 18 5.94 -0.57 14.66
CA TRP A 18 6.49 -1.06 15.92
C TRP A 18 7.18 -2.42 15.74
N VAL A 19 6.53 -3.36 15.05
CA VAL A 19 7.09 -4.68 14.76
C VAL A 19 8.37 -4.56 13.91
N LYS A 20 8.37 -3.73 12.87
CA LYS A 20 9.55 -3.51 12.01
C LYS A 20 10.70 -2.87 12.78
N MET A 21 10.42 -1.86 13.62
CA MET A 21 11.43 -1.20 14.45
C MET A 21 12.02 -2.17 15.47
N ARG A 22 11.17 -2.95 16.15
CA ARG A 22 11.60 -4.00 17.08
C ARG A 22 12.47 -5.06 16.41
N ARG A 23 12.11 -5.51 15.21
CA ARG A 23 12.91 -6.47 14.42
C ARG A 23 14.28 -5.93 14.04
N LYS A 24 14.37 -4.64 13.70
CA LYS A 24 15.66 -3.99 13.42
C LYS A 24 16.54 -3.86 14.67
N LEU A 25 15.96 -3.57 15.83
CA LEU A 25 16.70 -3.37 17.08
C LEU A 25 17.13 -4.69 17.75
N VAL A 26 16.27 -5.71 17.72
CA VAL A 26 16.49 -6.99 18.43
C VAL A 26 17.07 -8.08 17.50
N GLY A 27 17.14 -7.80 16.20
CA GLY A 27 17.55 -8.77 15.18
C GLY A 27 16.41 -9.67 14.72
N VAL A 28 16.56 -10.21 13.51
CA VAL A 28 15.60 -11.10 12.86
C VAL A 28 16.03 -12.56 13.09
N ARG A 29 15.06 -13.48 13.24
CA ARG A 29 15.38 -14.91 13.38
C ARG A 29 16.10 -15.43 12.12
N PRO A 30 17.09 -16.33 12.23
CA PRO A 30 17.92 -16.78 11.09
C PRO A 30 17.14 -17.30 9.87
N LYS A 31 15.94 -17.87 10.08
CA LYS A 31 15.07 -18.43 9.03
C LYS A 31 14.40 -17.35 8.16
N GLU A 32 14.23 -16.13 8.70
CA GLU A 32 13.57 -14.99 8.05
C GLU A 32 14.59 -14.02 7.40
N ALA A 33 15.90 -14.22 7.64
CA ALA A 33 16.96 -13.37 7.10
C ALA A 33 17.19 -13.57 5.59
N LYS A 34 16.82 -14.73 5.04
CA LYS A 34 17.10 -15.12 3.64
C LYS A 34 16.29 -14.35 2.58
N THR A 35 15.17 -13.71 2.96
CA THR A 35 14.29 -12.97 2.04
C THR A 35 14.38 -11.45 2.18
N ALA A 36 15.12 -10.94 3.17
CA ALA A 36 15.03 -9.52 3.58
C ALA A 36 16.05 -8.57 2.92
N ALA A 37 17.02 -9.06 2.16
CA ALA A 37 18.18 -8.27 1.75
C ALA A 37 18.08 -7.73 0.32
N ALA A 38 17.15 -6.79 0.10
CA ALA A 38 17.43 -5.66 -0.78
C ALA A 38 17.49 -4.42 0.12
N ALA A 39 18.56 -4.34 0.92
CA ALA A 39 18.83 -3.17 1.73
C ALA A 39 19.10 -1.99 0.80
N ALA A 40 18.51 -0.83 1.08
CA ALA A 40 18.97 0.41 0.47
C ALA A 40 20.49 0.50 0.67
N THR A 41 21.20 0.80 -0.41
CA THR A 41 22.67 0.92 -0.36
C THR A 41 23.04 1.97 0.70
N ASP A 42 24.16 1.77 1.40
CA ASP A 42 24.59 2.67 2.48
C ASP A 42 24.60 4.15 2.03
N SER A 43 24.93 4.40 0.76
CA SER A 43 24.88 5.73 0.13
C SER A 43 23.47 6.33 0.07
N GLN A 44 22.45 5.53 -0.23
CA GLN A 44 21.05 5.98 -0.21
C GLN A 44 20.60 6.32 1.21
N MET A 45 21.00 5.52 2.19
CA MET A 45 20.68 5.78 3.59
C MET A 45 21.31 7.09 4.07
N TRP A 46 22.58 7.34 3.74
CA TRP A 46 23.24 8.60 4.04
C TRP A 46 22.56 9.79 3.36
N LEU A 47 22.21 9.67 2.08
CA LEU A 47 21.49 10.73 1.38
C LEU A 47 20.16 11.07 2.06
N ILE A 48 19.39 10.05 2.46
CA ILE A 48 18.13 10.25 3.19
C ILE A 48 18.40 11.00 4.49
N VAL A 49 19.35 10.53 5.32
CA VAL A 49 19.68 11.16 6.61
C VAL A 49 20.12 12.61 6.41
N THR A 50 21.01 12.89 5.47
CA THR A 50 21.48 14.23 5.16
C THR A 50 20.33 15.14 4.75
N MET A 51 19.43 14.68 3.88
CA MET A 51 18.26 15.46 3.47
C MET A 51 17.29 15.70 4.63
N GLN A 52 17.04 14.70 5.49
CA GLN A 52 16.18 14.89 6.67
C GLN A 52 16.78 15.93 7.63
N LEU A 53 18.10 15.89 7.88
CA LEU A 53 18.78 16.86 8.74
C LEU A 53 18.78 18.26 8.12
N ALA A 54 19.00 18.37 6.81
CA ALA A 54 18.91 19.64 6.10
C ALA A 54 17.51 20.25 6.19
N MET A 55 16.46 19.44 5.98
CA MET A 55 15.08 19.89 6.14
C MET A 55 14.79 20.32 7.58
N LEU A 56 15.20 19.54 8.58
CA LEU A 56 15.04 19.93 9.98
C LEU A 56 15.75 21.26 10.29
N ALA A 57 16.95 21.47 9.76
CA ALA A 57 17.69 22.72 9.92
C ALA A 57 16.93 23.90 9.27
N LEU A 58 16.42 23.73 8.04
CA LEU A 58 15.62 24.75 7.37
C LEU A 58 14.37 25.14 8.17
N PHE A 59 13.65 24.15 8.72
CA PHE A 59 12.50 24.40 9.60
C PHE A 59 12.93 25.06 10.92
N THR A 60 14.07 24.70 11.49
CA THR A 60 14.54 25.30 12.75
C THR A 60 14.98 26.75 12.57
N LEU A 61 15.58 27.08 11.42
CA LEU A 61 16.10 28.42 11.13
C LEU A 61 15.02 29.38 10.59
N GLY A 62 14.09 28.89 9.77
CA GLY A 62 13.03 29.72 9.16
C GLY A 62 11.68 29.66 9.86
N LEU A 63 11.46 28.66 10.72
CA LEU A 63 10.20 28.30 11.34
C LEU A 63 10.46 27.82 12.79
N GLN A 64 9.67 26.88 13.32
CA GLN A 64 9.93 26.18 14.57
C GLN A 64 10.30 24.72 14.31
N TRP A 65 11.27 24.16 15.05
CA TRP A 65 11.76 22.78 14.82
C TRP A 65 10.64 21.72 14.86
N TRP A 66 9.63 21.88 15.71
CA TRP A 66 8.53 20.91 15.84
C TRP A 66 7.60 20.91 14.62
N GLN A 67 7.56 21.99 13.85
CA GLN A 67 6.75 22.10 12.63
C GLN A 67 7.25 21.13 11.56
N TYR A 68 8.53 20.77 11.56
CA TYR A 68 9.03 19.67 10.73
C TYR A 68 8.29 18.36 11.03
N GLY A 69 8.10 18.02 12.31
CA GLY A 69 7.34 16.83 12.69
C GLY A 69 5.89 16.87 12.19
N VAL A 70 5.23 18.02 12.32
CA VAL A 70 3.82 18.21 11.95
C VAL A 70 3.60 18.27 10.44
N PHE A 71 4.46 18.94 9.68
CA PHE A 71 4.24 19.13 8.24
C PHE A 71 4.98 18.12 7.36
N TRP A 72 5.92 17.36 7.92
CA TRP A 72 6.64 16.31 7.19
C TRP A 72 6.22 14.91 7.65
N PHE A 73 6.46 14.57 8.92
CA PHE A 73 6.22 13.22 9.40
C PHE A 73 4.73 12.88 9.55
N ALA A 74 3.92 13.78 10.10
CA ALA A 74 2.49 13.49 10.29
C ALA A 74 1.76 13.14 8.98
N PRO A 75 1.91 13.88 7.86
CA PRO A 75 1.32 13.47 6.58
C PRO A 75 1.78 12.10 6.09
N ILE A 76 3.06 11.75 6.27
CA ILE A 76 3.57 10.42 5.90
C ILE A 76 2.87 9.34 6.72
N PHE A 77 2.91 9.44 8.05
CA PHE A 77 2.43 8.37 8.92
C PHE A 77 0.92 8.27 9.02
N VAL A 78 0.21 9.40 8.94
CA VAL A 78 -1.25 9.46 9.10
C VAL A 78 -1.95 9.34 7.76
N VAL A 79 -1.47 10.03 6.72
CA VAL A 79 -2.16 10.08 5.42
C VAL A 79 -1.57 9.03 4.48
N ALA A 80 -0.29 9.15 4.10
CA ALA A 80 0.28 8.33 3.04
C ALA A 80 0.25 6.82 3.38
N LEU A 81 0.69 6.44 4.58
CA LEU A 81 0.68 5.04 5.00
C LEU A 81 -0.75 4.48 5.16
N THR A 82 -1.70 5.29 5.64
CA THR A 82 -3.09 4.85 5.80
C THR A 82 -3.75 4.66 4.44
N MET A 83 -3.54 5.58 3.49
CA MET A 83 -4.08 5.48 2.13
C MET A 83 -3.48 4.28 1.39
N ASP A 84 -2.16 4.09 1.47
CA ASP A 84 -1.49 2.91 0.91
C ASP A 84 -2.07 1.61 1.48
N ARG A 85 -2.29 1.56 2.80
CA ARG A 85 -2.85 0.37 3.45
C ARG A 85 -4.29 0.11 3.06
N ILE A 86 -5.13 1.14 2.98
CA ILE A 86 -6.51 1.01 2.48
C ILE A 86 -6.49 0.43 1.07
N ARG A 87 -5.63 0.98 0.20
CA ARG A 87 -5.48 0.53 -1.17
C ARG A 87 -5.03 -0.93 -1.26
N ILE A 88 -3.94 -1.29 -0.60
CA ILE A 88 -3.42 -2.67 -0.54
C ILE A 88 -4.51 -3.61 -0.03
N PHE A 89 -5.20 -3.23 1.06
CA PHE A 89 -6.27 -4.04 1.63
C PHE A 89 -7.41 -4.25 0.63
N VAL A 90 -7.85 -3.20 -0.08
CA VAL A 90 -8.93 -3.30 -1.06
C VAL A 90 -8.50 -4.13 -2.28
N GLU A 91 -7.35 -3.85 -2.87
CA GLU A 91 -6.93 -4.42 -4.16
C GLU A 91 -6.39 -5.84 -4.04
N HIS A 92 -5.57 -6.13 -3.02
CA HIS A 92 -5.07 -7.48 -2.78
C HIS A 92 -6.05 -8.32 -1.96
N GLY A 93 -6.81 -7.69 -1.07
CA GLY A 93 -7.73 -8.40 -0.19
C GLY A 93 -9.10 -8.67 -0.81
N TYR A 94 -9.43 -8.13 -1.98
CA TYR A 94 -10.78 -8.24 -2.57
C TYR A 94 -11.33 -9.67 -2.60
N TRP A 95 -10.45 -10.64 -2.90
CA TRP A 95 -10.79 -12.06 -3.01
C TRP A 95 -11.30 -12.69 -1.71
N PHE A 96 -11.00 -12.10 -0.56
CA PHE A 96 -11.58 -12.48 0.74
C PHE A 96 -13.11 -12.54 0.70
N LEU A 97 -13.76 -11.69 -0.11
CA LEU A 97 -15.22 -11.68 -0.24
C LEU A 97 -15.77 -12.95 -0.92
N PHE A 98 -14.98 -13.64 -1.75
CA PHE A 98 -15.46 -14.71 -2.63
C PHE A 98 -14.81 -16.07 -2.34
N MET A 99 -13.58 -16.07 -1.82
CA MET A 99 -12.82 -17.30 -1.52
C MET A 99 -12.73 -17.51 -0.01
N ASP A 100 -12.58 -18.76 0.41
CA ASP A 100 -12.32 -19.09 1.80
C ASP A 100 -10.86 -18.76 2.18
N PRO A 101 -10.60 -18.40 3.45
CA PRO A 101 -9.24 -18.09 3.88
C PRO A 101 -8.30 -19.28 3.64
N THR A 102 -7.15 -19.03 3.03
CA THR A 102 -6.09 -20.04 2.97
C THR A 102 -5.47 -20.21 4.36
N PRO A 103 -5.21 -21.45 4.82
CA PRO A 103 -4.67 -21.69 6.15
C PRO A 103 -3.25 -21.14 6.34
N SER A 104 -2.49 -20.95 5.26
CA SER A 104 -1.15 -20.36 5.30
C SER A 104 -1.06 -19.11 4.41
N VAL A 105 -0.22 -18.16 4.86
CA VAL A 105 0.10 -16.94 4.10
C VAL A 105 0.95 -17.26 2.87
N ASP A 106 1.75 -18.32 2.94
CA ASP A 106 2.61 -18.75 1.83
C ASP A 106 1.80 -19.37 0.68
N GLU A 107 0.63 -19.95 0.98
CA GLU A 107 -0.31 -20.48 0.00
C GLU A 107 -1.37 -19.46 -0.45
N ALA A 108 -1.41 -18.29 0.19
CA ALA A 108 -2.38 -17.26 -0.16
C ALA A 108 -2.11 -16.74 -1.58
N LEU A 109 -3.13 -16.77 -2.43
CA LEU A 109 -3.07 -16.18 -3.76
C LEU A 109 -2.72 -14.69 -3.64
N GLN A 110 -1.58 -14.30 -4.20
CA GLN A 110 -1.14 -12.90 -4.32
C GLN A 110 -1.90 -12.21 -5.47
N ALA A 111 -3.22 -12.30 -5.43
CA ALA A 111 -4.10 -11.82 -6.49
C ALA A 111 -4.48 -10.36 -6.24
N THR A 112 -4.28 -9.49 -7.24
CA THR A 112 -4.76 -8.11 -7.23
C THR A 112 -6.01 -7.97 -8.08
N VAL A 113 -6.65 -6.80 -7.98
CA VAL A 113 -7.74 -6.39 -8.88
C VAL A 113 -7.48 -4.99 -9.42
N ASP A 114 -8.00 -4.72 -10.62
CA ASP A 114 -8.22 -3.37 -11.11
C ASP A 114 -9.54 -2.85 -10.54
N ILE A 115 -9.64 -1.55 -10.26
CA ILE A 115 -10.86 -0.92 -9.75
C ILE A 115 -11.35 0.17 -10.70
N GLU A 116 -12.56 0.03 -11.22
CA GLU A 116 -13.25 1.11 -11.94
C GLU A 116 -13.88 2.08 -10.94
N ALA A 117 -13.05 2.98 -10.41
CA ALA A 117 -13.47 4.04 -9.50
C ALA A 117 -13.83 5.35 -10.23
N ASN A 118 -14.54 6.24 -9.55
CA ASN A 118 -14.79 7.59 -10.07
C ASN A 118 -13.53 8.47 -9.96
N PHE A 119 -13.50 9.59 -10.67
CA PHE A 119 -12.35 10.50 -10.72
C PHE A 119 -11.83 10.92 -9.35
N LEU A 120 -12.71 11.24 -8.39
CA LEU A 120 -12.30 11.70 -7.05
C LEU A 120 -11.62 10.57 -6.27
N GLU A 121 -12.18 9.37 -6.31
CA GLU A 121 -11.58 8.21 -5.66
C GLU A 121 -10.28 7.79 -6.33
N SER A 122 -10.23 7.79 -7.66
CA SER A 122 -8.99 7.53 -8.41
C SER A 122 -7.91 8.56 -8.06
N TYR A 123 -8.25 9.84 -7.96
CA TYR A 123 -7.27 10.88 -7.66
C TYR A 123 -6.76 10.80 -6.21
N LEU A 124 -7.65 10.58 -5.25
CA LEU A 124 -7.28 10.58 -3.84
C LEU A 124 -6.68 9.24 -3.41
N LEU A 125 -7.35 8.11 -3.68
CA LEU A 125 -6.99 6.80 -3.11
C LEU A 125 -6.02 6.01 -3.98
N ALA A 126 -6.03 6.24 -5.30
CA ALA A 126 -5.23 5.47 -6.25
C ALA A 126 -4.65 6.34 -7.39
N PRO A 127 -3.89 7.41 -7.05
CA PRO A 127 -3.33 8.32 -8.05
C PRO A 127 -2.35 7.61 -9.00
N PHE A 128 -1.93 8.25 -10.08
CA PHE A 128 -0.92 7.70 -11.00
C PHE A 128 -1.24 6.29 -11.53
N GLY A 129 -2.52 6.00 -11.82
CA GLY A 129 -2.91 4.74 -12.45
C GLY A 129 -2.90 3.51 -11.53
N PHE A 130 -2.82 3.68 -10.21
CA PHE A 130 -2.90 2.56 -9.26
C PHE A 130 -4.21 1.79 -9.33
N ILE A 131 -5.28 2.40 -9.87
CA ILE A 131 -6.54 1.70 -10.17
C ILE A 131 -6.37 0.51 -11.14
N TYR A 132 -5.26 0.45 -11.88
CA TYR A 132 -4.90 -0.63 -12.78
C TYR A 132 -3.84 -1.57 -12.16
N HIS A 133 -4.00 -1.91 -10.87
CA HIS A 133 -2.98 -2.64 -10.13
C HIS A 133 -2.75 -4.05 -10.71
N GLN A 134 -3.81 -4.74 -11.14
CA GLN A 134 -3.66 -6.03 -11.79
C GLN A 134 -2.96 -5.90 -13.15
N ALA A 135 -3.24 -4.84 -13.91
CA ALA A 135 -2.51 -4.56 -15.15
C ALA A 135 -1.01 -4.38 -14.87
N HIS A 136 -0.67 -3.63 -13.80
CA HIS A 136 0.72 -3.43 -13.39
C HIS A 136 1.39 -4.76 -13.02
N HIS A 137 0.75 -5.62 -12.22
CA HIS A 137 1.30 -6.95 -11.91
C HIS A 137 1.40 -7.87 -13.12
N ALA A 138 0.54 -7.71 -14.12
CA ALA A 138 0.63 -8.45 -15.38
C ALA A 138 1.84 -8.02 -16.22
N GLN A 139 2.21 -6.73 -16.16
CA GLN A 139 3.40 -6.21 -16.85
C GLN A 139 4.03 -5.03 -16.09
N LEU A 140 4.95 -5.34 -15.17
CA LEU A 140 5.58 -4.35 -14.27
C LEU A 140 6.43 -3.31 -15.01
N THR A 141 6.86 -3.61 -16.24
CA THR A 141 7.71 -2.73 -17.06
C THR A 141 6.92 -1.63 -17.79
N VAL A 142 5.59 -1.73 -17.85
CA VAL A 142 4.75 -0.73 -18.51
C VAL A 142 4.59 0.48 -17.59
N PRO A 143 4.92 1.69 -18.06
CA PRO A 143 4.78 2.89 -17.25
C PRO A 143 3.31 3.22 -17.00
N TYR A 144 3.05 3.87 -15.87
CA TYR A 144 1.68 4.04 -15.36
C TYR A 144 0.69 4.70 -16.33
N TYR A 145 1.17 5.66 -17.14
CA TYR A 145 0.35 6.39 -18.12
C TYR A 145 -0.13 5.49 -19.27
N ASN A 146 0.49 4.33 -19.47
CA ASN A 146 0.09 3.32 -20.46
C ASN A 146 -0.78 2.20 -19.86
N LEU A 147 -0.96 2.15 -18.54
CA LEU A 147 -1.78 1.12 -17.89
C LEU A 147 -3.25 1.10 -18.36
N PRO A 148 -3.93 2.23 -18.65
CA PRO A 148 -5.27 2.18 -19.21
C PRO A 148 -5.32 1.44 -20.56
N ARG A 149 -4.30 1.63 -21.40
CA ARG A 149 -4.18 0.94 -22.68
C ARG A 149 -3.85 -0.54 -22.48
N LEU A 150 -2.95 -0.85 -21.56
CA LEU A 150 -2.60 -2.23 -21.22
C LEU A 150 -3.81 -3.00 -20.71
N SER A 151 -4.58 -2.43 -19.77
CA SER A 151 -5.78 -3.07 -19.21
C SER A 151 -6.80 -3.41 -20.31
N ARG A 152 -7.01 -2.51 -21.30
CA ARG A 152 -7.85 -2.81 -22.47
C ARG A 152 -7.32 -3.97 -23.30
N ILE A 153 -6.03 -3.97 -23.64
CA ILE A 153 -5.40 -5.06 -24.41
C ILE A 153 -5.53 -6.39 -23.67
N LEU A 154 -5.31 -6.40 -22.35
CA LEU A 154 -5.42 -7.60 -21.53
C LEU A 154 -6.87 -8.11 -21.46
N LEU A 155 -7.86 -7.22 -21.31
CA LEU A 155 -9.28 -7.58 -21.37
C LEU A 155 -9.68 -8.19 -22.72
N GLU A 156 -9.12 -7.68 -23.81
CA GLU A 156 -9.43 -8.14 -25.18
C GLU A 156 -8.74 -9.46 -25.52
N ASN A 157 -7.52 -9.70 -25.02
CA ASN A 157 -6.63 -10.75 -25.53
C ASN A 157 -6.24 -11.84 -24.51
N ASP A 158 -6.39 -11.60 -23.21
CA ASP A 158 -6.11 -12.62 -22.19
C ASP A 158 -7.40 -13.05 -21.47
N PRO A 159 -7.94 -14.23 -21.78
CA PRO A 159 -9.14 -14.75 -21.12
C PRO A 159 -9.00 -14.91 -19.61
N ARG A 160 -7.79 -14.87 -19.04
CA ARG A 160 -7.50 -14.94 -17.59
C ARG A 160 -7.58 -13.57 -16.90
N TYR A 161 -7.65 -12.49 -17.67
CA TYR A 161 -7.71 -11.12 -17.18
C TYR A 161 -9.15 -10.68 -16.91
N HIS A 162 -9.76 -11.22 -15.85
CA HIS A 162 -11.14 -10.90 -15.43
C HIS A 162 -11.20 -10.29 -14.03
N ARG A 163 -10.25 -9.40 -13.74
CA ARG A 163 -10.01 -8.86 -12.40
C ARG A 163 -10.38 -7.39 -12.26
N VAL A 164 -11.29 -6.91 -13.11
CA VAL A 164 -11.79 -5.53 -13.06
C VAL A 164 -13.04 -5.48 -12.20
N VAL A 165 -12.94 -4.80 -11.06
CA VAL A 165 -14.02 -4.63 -10.10
C VAL A 165 -14.69 -3.29 -10.33
N LYS A 166 -15.99 -3.32 -10.63
CA LYS A 166 -16.80 -2.11 -10.75
C LYS A 166 -17.28 -1.64 -9.39
N GLY A 167 -17.16 -0.35 -9.13
CA GLY A 167 -17.74 0.30 -7.97
C GLY A 167 -16.79 1.25 -7.27
N SER A 168 -17.29 1.85 -6.19
CA SER A 168 -16.53 2.82 -5.40
C SER A 168 -15.50 2.13 -4.52
N TYR A 169 -14.29 2.70 -4.39
CA TYR A 169 -13.28 2.23 -3.42
C TYR A 169 -13.85 2.19 -2.02
N VAL A 170 -14.53 3.26 -1.62
CA VAL A 170 -15.15 3.37 -0.29
C VAL A 170 -16.24 2.31 -0.12
N GLY A 171 -17.04 2.08 -1.16
CA GLY A 171 -18.05 1.03 -1.17
C GLY A 171 -17.46 -0.38 -1.04
N ILE A 172 -16.40 -0.69 -1.78
CA ILE A 172 -15.68 -1.97 -1.68
C ILE A 172 -15.08 -2.13 -0.28
N LEU A 173 -14.41 -1.09 0.21
CA LEU A 173 -13.83 -1.08 1.56
C LEU A 173 -14.91 -1.34 2.62
N ALA A 174 -16.05 -0.66 2.56
CA ALA A 174 -17.16 -0.89 3.48
C ALA A 174 -17.66 -2.34 3.40
N ARG A 175 -17.83 -2.90 2.18
CA ARG A 175 -18.20 -4.32 2.06
C ARG A 175 -17.17 -5.23 2.73
N MET A 176 -15.88 -4.99 2.52
CA MET A 176 -14.80 -5.79 3.11
C MET A 176 -14.71 -5.63 4.63
N ILE A 177 -14.96 -4.43 5.18
CA ILE A 177 -14.96 -4.23 6.63
C ILE A 177 -16.14 -4.97 7.29
N TRP A 178 -17.33 -4.91 6.70
CA TRP A 178 -18.55 -5.46 7.28
C TRP A 178 -18.91 -6.89 6.84
N ALA A 179 -18.17 -7.49 5.90
CA ALA A 179 -18.39 -8.86 5.47
C ALA A 179 -18.36 -9.83 6.66
N ALA A 180 -19.44 -10.60 6.83
CA ALA A 180 -19.68 -11.51 7.95
C ALA A 180 -18.90 -12.83 7.89
N LYS A 181 -18.15 -13.05 6.80
CA LYS A 181 -17.13 -14.11 6.74
C LYS A 181 -16.14 -13.99 7.89
#